data_AF-A0A350IMD8-F1
#
_entry.id   AF-A0A350IMD8-F1
#
_cell.length_a   1.000
_cell.length_b   1.000
_cell.length_c   1.000
_cell.angle_alpha   90.00
_cell.angle_beta   90.00
_cell.angle_gamma   90.00
#
_symmetry.space_group_name_H-M   'P 1'
#
loop_
_entity.id
_entity.type
_entity.pdbx_description
1 polymer ?
#
loop_
_entity_poly.entity_id
_entity_poly.type
_entity_poly.pdbx_seq_one_letter_code
_entity_poly.pdbx_strand_id
1 'polypeptide(L)'
;MEKLTREQIIENEHNDFIQVYTRLPIVIDRGEGMRVWDKNGRVYLDFLGGIAVDVLGHSHPKIIEAITNQAKRYLHTSNYLYQDIQIEFAKKLKEISGFDQIFLSNSGAESIE
;
A
#
# COMPACT_ATOMS: atom_id res chain seq x y z
N MET A 1 0.71 15.50 -18.15
CA MET A 1 0.53 14.26 -18.95
C MET A 1 -0.92 14.19 -19.36
N GLU A 2 -1.18 13.80 -20.60
CA GLU A 2 -2.54 13.58 -21.12
C GLU A 2 -3.18 12.36 -20.42
N LYS A 3 -4.49 12.40 -20.13
CA LYS A 3 -5.17 11.30 -19.43
C LYS A 3 -5.49 10.19 -20.43
N LEU A 4 -4.87 9.01 -20.26
CA LEU A 4 -5.18 7.81 -21.03
C LEU A 4 -6.64 7.36 -20.82
N THR A 5 -7.28 6.90 -21.90
CA THR A 5 -8.60 6.24 -21.86
C THR A 5 -8.50 4.85 -21.23
N ARG A 6 -9.65 4.26 -20.88
CA ARG A 6 -9.72 2.91 -20.32
C ARG A 6 -9.11 1.87 -21.27
N GLU A 7 -9.45 1.95 -22.54
CA GLU A 7 -9.01 1.01 -23.57
C GLU A 7 -7.50 1.10 -23.78
N GLN A 8 -6.96 2.32 -23.85
CA GLN A 8 -5.51 2.55 -23.93
C GLN A 8 -4.77 1.99 -22.71
N ILE A 9 -5.33 2.11 -21.50
CA ILE A 9 -4.68 1.57 -20.29
C ILE A 9 -4.60 0.05 -20.33
N ILE A 10 -5.68 -0.62 -20.75
CA ILE A 10 -5.72 -2.09 -20.82
C ILE A 10 -4.78 -2.59 -21.92
N GLU A 11 -4.78 -1.94 -23.09
CA GLU A 11 -3.88 -2.29 -24.20
C GLU A 11 -2.41 -2.07 -23.84
N ASN A 12 -2.07 -0.92 -23.27
CA ASN A 12 -0.70 -0.62 -22.85
C ASN A 12 -0.23 -1.60 -21.77
N GLU A 13 -1.08 -1.96 -20.79
CA GLU A 13 -0.71 -2.95 -19.77
C GLU A 13 -0.33 -4.29 -20.39
N HIS A 14 -1.10 -4.75 -21.38
CA HIS A 14 -0.82 -6.00 -22.09
C HIS A 14 0.51 -5.97 -22.86
N ASN A 15 0.83 -4.84 -23.47
CA ASN A 15 2.05 -4.67 -24.28
C ASN A 15 3.30 -4.41 -23.44
N ASP A 16 3.16 -3.70 -22.32
CA ASP A 16 4.28 -3.16 -21.54
C ASP A 16 4.67 -4.07 -20.36
N PHE A 17 3.78 -4.95 -19.88
CA PHE A 17 4.04 -5.83 -18.72
C PHE A 17 4.07 -7.31 -19.08
N ILE A 18 4.98 -8.05 -18.44
CA ILE A 18 4.95 -9.52 -18.44
C ILE A 18 3.68 -9.99 -17.72
N GLN A 19 2.90 -10.83 -18.40
CA GLN A 19 1.57 -11.23 -17.97
C GLN A 19 1.60 -12.34 -16.90
N VAL A 20 1.88 -11.94 -15.66
CA VAL A 20 1.87 -12.83 -14.48
C VAL A 20 0.57 -12.81 -13.67
N TYR A 21 -0.39 -11.93 -14.03
CA TYR A 21 -1.70 -11.82 -13.41
C TYR A 21 -2.82 -11.81 -14.47
N THR A 22 -3.98 -12.38 -14.13
CA THR A 22 -5.23 -12.13 -14.86
C THR A 22 -5.99 -11.01 -14.16
N ARG A 23 -6.09 -9.84 -14.80
CA ARG A 23 -6.71 -8.65 -14.19
C ARG A 23 -8.20 -8.55 -14.52
N LEU A 24 -8.99 -8.05 -13.56
CA LEU A 24 -10.35 -7.58 -13.85
C LEU A 24 -10.28 -6.32 -14.73
N PRO A 25 -11.17 -6.14 -15.72
CA PRO A 25 -11.12 -5.02 -16.65
C PRO A 25 -11.71 -3.72 -16.05
N ILE A 26 -11.31 -3.40 -14.82
CA ILE A 26 -11.71 -2.24 -14.02
C ILE A 26 -10.49 -1.33 -13.86
N VAL A 27 -10.58 -0.09 -14.34
CA VAL A 27 -9.50 0.90 -14.23
C VAL A 27 -9.82 1.86 -13.08
N ILE A 28 -9.20 1.63 -11.93
CA ILE A 28 -9.41 2.42 -10.71
C ILE A 28 -8.84 3.84 -10.88
N ASP A 29 -9.57 4.84 -10.39
CA ASP A 29 -9.20 6.26 -10.35
C ASP A 29 -8.89 6.74 -8.93
N ARG A 30 -9.73 6.35 -7.95
CA ARG A 30 -9.53 6.70 -6.53
C ARG A 30 -10.14 5.68 -5.59
N GLY A 31 -9.68 5.65 -4.34
CA GLY A 31 -10.23 4.85 -3.25
C GLY A 31 -10.38 5.66 -1.96
N GLU A 32 -11.44 5.38 -1.20
CA GLU A 32 -11.75 6.03 0.08
C GLU A 32 -12.56 5.08 0.97
N GLY A 33 -12.03 4.72 2.13
CA GLY A 33 -12.65 3.75 3.03
C GLY A 33 -12.85 2.41 2.34
N MET A 34 -14.06 1.86 2.38
CA MET A 34 -14.41 0.58 1.72
C MET A 34 -14.77 0.72 0.23
N ARG A 35 -14.63 1.90 -0.37
CA ARG A 35 -15.10 2.19 -1.73
C ARG A 35 -13.93 2.52 -2.67
N VAL A 36 -14.08 2.08 -3.91
CA VAL A 36 -13.23 2.49 -5.03
C VAL A 36 -14.08 3.01 -6.18
N TRP A 37 -13.54 3.95 -6.93
CA TRP A 37 -14.17 4.54 -8.11
C TRP A 37 -13.32 4.19 -9.32
N ASP A 38 -13.96 3.75 -10.41
CA ASP A 38 -13.27 3.64 -11.69
C ASP A 38 -13.23 4.99 -12.43
N LYS A 39 -12.45 5.04 -13.51
CA LYS A 39 -12.33 6.23 -14.37
C LYS A 39 -13.62 6.69 -15.05
N ASN A 40 -14.65 5.84 -15.11
CA ASN A 40 -15.97 6.20 -15.62
C ASN A 40 -16.90 6.73 -14.51
N GLY A 41 -16.39 6.83 -13.27
CA GLY A 41 -17.13 7.31 -12.11
C GLY A 41 -17.98 6.25 -11.42
N ARG A 42 -17.94 4.98 -11.85
CA ARG A 42 -18.68 3.90 -11.20
C ARG A 42 -18.03 3.55 -9.87
N VAL A 43 -18.86 3.38 -8.86
CA VAL A 43 -18.44 3.07 -7.49
C VAL A 43 -18.59 1.58 -7.22
N TYR A 44 -17.59 1.01 -6.57
CA TYR A 44 -17.57 -0.38 -6.13
C TYR A 44 -17.33 -0.43 -4.63
N LEU A 45 -17.95 -1.40 -3.96
CA LEU A 45 -17.51 -1.82 -2.64
C LEU A 45 -16.34 -2.77 -2.82
N ASP A 46 -15.23 -2.49 -2.16
CA ASP A 46 -14.05 -3.33 -2.21
C ASP A 46 -14.17 -4.48 -1.20
N PHE A 47 -14.46 -5.67 -1.71
CA PHE A 47 -14.49 -6.91 -0.95
C PHE A 47 -13.18 -7.70 -1.02
N LEU A 48 -12.18 -7.21 -1.76
CA LEU A 48 -10.84 -7.80 -1.82
C LEU A 48 -9.92 -7.17 -0.76
N GLY A 49 -10.04 -5.86 -0.55
CA GLY A 49 -9.26 -5.10 0.42
C GLY A 49 -7.76 -5.25 0.19
N GLY A 50 -7.31 -5.22 -1.07
CA GLY A 50 -5.90 -5.43 -1.41
C GLY A 50 -5.34 -6.80 -1.01
N ILE A 51 -6.16 -7.84 -0.97
CA ILE A 51 -5.82 -9.15 -0.37
C ILE A 51 -5.54 -8.97 1.13
N ALA A 52 -6.55 -8.42 1.84
CA ALA A 52 -6.50 -8.10 3.26
C ALA A 52 -5.39 -7.11 3.70
N VAL A 53 -4.86 -6.29 2.78
CA VAL A 53 -3.90 -5.22 3.07
C VAL A 53 -4.63 -3.94 3.50
N ASP A 54 -5.71 -3.57 2.81
CA ASP A 54 -6.42 -2.29 2.99
C ASP A 54 -7.47 -2.36 4.10
N VAL A 55 -7.18 -3.04 5.21
CA VAL A 55 -8.14 -3.30 6.31
C VAL A 55 -8.62 -2.04 7.03
N LEU A 56 -7.83 -0.97 7.02
CA LEU A 56 -8.21 0.34 7.56
C LEU A 56 -8.98 1.20 6.53
N GLY A 57 -9.19 0.67 5.33
CA GLY A 57 -9.80 1.36 4.19
C GLY A 57 -8.79 2.15 3.36
N HIS A 58 -9.14 2.32 2.08
CA HIS A 58 -8.36 3.09 1.11
C HIS A 58 -8.15 4.53 1.58
N SER A 59 -6.93 5.04 1.38
CA SER A 59 -6.58 6.45 1.61
C SER A 59 -6.89 6.97 3.03
N HIS A 60 -6.73 6.14 4.07
CA HIS A 60 -7.06 6.52 5.43
C HIS A 60 -6.30 7.80 5.87
N PRO A 61 -6.98 8.90 6.27
CA PRO A 61 -6.34 10.21 6.47
C PRO A 61 -5.15 10.20 7.44
N LYS A 62 -5.25 9.47 8.55
CA LYS A 62 -4.16 9.36 9.53
C LYS A 62 -2.90 8.67 8.97
N ILE A 63 -3.06 7.72 8.03
CA ILE A 63 -1.92 7.02 7.41
C ILE A 63 -1.23 7.98 6.44
N ILE A 64 -2.00 8.68 5.61
CA ILE A 64 -1.48 9.68 4.66
C ILE A 64 -0.69 10.76 5.41
N GLU A 65 -1.23 11.28 6.51
CA GLU A 65 -0.56 12.28 7.33
C GLU A 65 0.76 11.75 7.92
N ALA A 66 0.74 10.54 8.52
CA ALA A 66 1.93 9.94 9.12
C ALA A 66 3.06 9.70 8.09
N ILE A 67 2.72 9.13 6.92
CA ILE A 67 3.67 8.92 5.83
C ILE A 67 4.23 10.25 5.33
N THR A 68 3.36 11.23 5.07
CA THR A 68 3.77 12.54 4.56
C THR A 68 4.69 13.28 5.53
N ASN A 69 4.39 13.24 6.82
CA ASN A 69 5.20 13.89 7.84
C ASN A 69 6.58 13.23 7.97
N GLN A 70 6.65 11.90 7.94
CA GLN A 70 7.93 11.20 8.00
C GLN A 70 8.76 11.39 6.73
N ALA A 71 8.14 11.30 5.55
CA ALA A 71 8.81 11.50 4.25
C ALA A 71 9.47 12.87 4.11
N LYS A 72 8.90 13.92 4.73
CA LYS A 72 9.50 15.26 4.80
C LYS A 72 10.79 15.31 5.64
N ARG A 73 10.96 14.40 6.60
CA ARG A 73 12.20 14.27 7.40
C ARG A 73 13.23 13.46 6.62
N TYR A 74 12.85 12.25 6.21
CA TYR A 74 13.64 11.34 5.39
C TYR A 74 12.81 10.12 4.95
N LEU A 75 13.12 9.55 3.78
CA LEU A 75 12.47 8.33 3.28
C LEU A 75 13.21 7.05 3.67
N HIS A 76 14.53 7.02 3.54
CA HIS A 76 15.33 5.82 3.79
C HIS A 76 16.73 6.18 4.30
N THR A 77 17.16 5.51 5.37
CA THR A 77 18.44 5.73 6.05
C THR A 77 19.25 4.44 6.26
N SER A 78 18.74 3.30 5.75
CA SER A 78 19.24 1.93 6.02
C SER A 78 19.21 1.52 7.50
N ASN A 79 19.48 0.24 7.78
CA ASN A 79 19.61 -0.27 9.15
C ASN A 79 20.97 0.05 9.80
N TYR A 80 21.90 0.70 9.07
CA TYR A 80 23.20 1.11 9.62
C TYR A 80 23.12 2.36 10.51
N LEU A 81 22.04 3.14 10.40
CA LEU A 81 21.84 4.38 11.15
C LEU A 81 20.74 4.18 12.20
N TYR A 82 20.87 4.84 13.35
CA TYR A 82 19.81 4.81 14.37
C TYR A 82 18.63 5.71 13.98
N GLN A 83 17.40 5.23 14.22
CA GLN A 83 16.16 5.99 14.03
C GLN A 83 15.28 5.91 15.27
N ASP A 84 14.92 7.08 15.83
CA ASP A 84 14.02 7.23 16.96
C ASP A 84 12.68 6.49 16.76
N ILE A 85 12.06 6.71 15.59
CA ILE A 85 10.75 6.15 15.24
C ILE A 85 10.75 4.62 15.16
N GLN A 86 11.87 4.00 14.77
CA GLN A 86 12.00 2.54 14.70
C GLN A 86 11.99 1.93 16.11
N ILE A 87 12.61 2.58 17.09
CA ILE A 87 12.62 2.14 18.49
C ILE A 87 11.24 2.30 19.13
N GLU A 88 10.56 3.42 18.87
CA GLU A 88 9.18 3.62 19.34
C GLU A 88 8.22 2.59 18.76
N PHE A 89 8.37 2.26 17.47
CA PHE A 89 7.58 1.23 16.81
C PHE A 89 7.85 -0.16 17.39
N ALA A 90 9.14 -0.51 17.59
CA ALA A 90 9.53 -1.78 18.19
C ALA A 90 8.91 -1.98 19.58
N LYS A 91 8.91 -0.95 20.44
CA LYS A 91 8.30 -1.00 21.77
C LYS A 91 6.80 -1.28 21.69
N LYS A 92 6.07 -0.53 20.85
CA LYS A 92 4.62 -0.72 20.64
C LYS A 92 4.30 -2.12 20.13
N LEU A 93 5.06 -2.63 19.15
CA LEU A 93 4.84 -3.98 18.62
C LEU A 93 5.09 -5.06 19.67
N LYS A 94 6.14 -4.93 20.48
CA LYS A 94 6.40 -5.87 21.58
C LYS A 94 5.26 -5.88 22.61
N GLU A 95 4.75 -4.71 22.98
CA GLU A 95 3.62 -4.59 23.91
C GLU A 95 2.35 -5.26 23.37
N ILE A 96 2.07 -5.12 22.08
CA ILE A 96 0.89 -5.71 21.43
C ILE A 96 1.04 -7.22 21.23
N SER A 97 2.23 -7.67 20.82
CA SER A 97 2.48 -9.06 20.42
C SER A 97 2.90 -9.97 21.57
N GLY A 98 3.45 -9.42 22.66
CA GLY A 98 4.00 -10.19 23.77
C GLY A 98 5.40 -10.77 23.54
N PHE A 99 6.06 -10.45 22.42
CA PHE A 99 7.42 -10.93 22.12
C PHE A 99 8.52 -10.05 22.73
N ASP A 100 9.68 -10.65 22.99
CA ASP A 100 10.84 -9.96 23.57
C ASP A 100 11.64 -9.13 22.56
N GLN A 101 11.63 -9.51 21.28
CA GLN A 101 12.35 -8.84 20.21
C GLN A 101 11.52 -8.88 18.93
N ILE A 102 11.82 -7.96 18.01
CA ILE A 102 11.18 -7.89 16.71
C ILE A 102 12.22 -7.85 15.60
N PHE A 103 11.85 -8.40 14.45
CA PHE A 103 12.56 -8.24 13.19
C PHE A 103 11.62 -7.56 12.19
N LEU A 104 12.12 -6.60 11.42
CA LEU A 104 11.35 -5.89 10.40
C LEU A 104 11.80 -6.32 9.01
N SER A 105 10.85 -6.84 8.24
CA SER A 105 10.96 -7.21 6.83
C SER A 105 9.98 -6.36 6.00
N ASN A 106 10.09 -6.43 4.67
CA ASN A 106 9.23 -5.66 3.77
C ASN A 106 8.03 -6.47 3.29
N SER A 107 8.20 -7.79 3.12
CA SER A 107 7.17 -8.65 2.55
C SER A 107 6.79 -9.81 3.47
N GLY A 108 5.61 -10.40 3.19
CA GLY A 108 5.19 -11.62 3.87
C GLY A 108 6.12 -12.81 3.62
N ALA A 109 6.69 -12.92 2.41
CA ALA A 109 7.66 -13.96 2.09
C ALA A 109 8.94 -13.81 2.92
N GLU A 110 9.54 -12.61 2.96
CA GLU A 110 10.72 -12.30 3.80
C GLU A 110 10.46 -12.49 5.31
N SER A 111 9.19 -12.52 5.73
CA SER A 111 8.83 -12.76 7.13
C SER A 111 8.79 -14.24 7.51
N ILE A 112 8.72 -15.13 6.50
CA ILE A 112 8.60 -16.58 6.66
C ILE A 112 9.93 -17.28 6.40
N GLU A 113 10.70 -16.82 5.40
CA GLU A 113 12.02 -17.37 5.02
C GLU A 113 13.09 -17.11 6.09
#